data_AF-A0A846CHR1-F1
#
_entry.id   AF-A0A846CHR1-F1
#
_cell.length_a   1.000
_cell.length_b   1.000
_cell.length_c   1.000
_cell.angle_alpha   90.00
_cell.angle_beta   90.00
_cell.angle_gamma   90.00
#
_symmetry.space_group_name_H-M   'P 1'
#
loop_
_entity.id
_entity.type
_entity.pdbx_description
1 polymer ?
#
loop_
_entity_poly.entity_id
_entity_poly.type
_entity_poly.pdbx_seq_one_letter_code
_entity_poly.pdbx_strand_id
1 'polypeptide(L)'
;MSYTITSKCISCHHCVSQCPTGAISWNGVRYEINSNVCNECVGYYSVPQCAAGCPTNDGCQQIVPTDYWDSWFVTYNKLVSQMNEAKQGNYWLKWFELYSERLSQQLQASICNV
;
A
#
# COMPACT_ATOMS: atom_id res chain seq x y z
N MET A 1 -9.85 -11.58 -0.54
CA MET A 1 -9.63 -10.68 0.62
C MET A 1 -11.00 -10.32 1.17
N SER A 2 -11.40 -10.83 2.32
CA SER A 2 -12.80 -10.65 2.78
C SER A 2 -13.04 -9.29 3.43
N TYR A 3 -14.29 -8.84 3.50
CA TYR A 3 -14.73 -7.67 4.26
C TYR A 3 -15.25 -8.10 5.64
N THR A 4 -15.15 -7.21 6.63
CA THR A 4 -15.68 -7.41 7.98
C THR A 4 -16.46 -6.19 8.47
N ILE A 5 -17.45 -6.42 9.34
CA ILE A 5 -18.17 -5.36 10.03
C ILE A 5 -17.42 -4.99 11.32
N THR A 6 -17.09 -3.71 11.47
CA THR A 6 -16.37 -3.21 12.65
C THR A 6 -17.31 -2.81 13.78
N SER A 7 -16.75 -2.35 14.91
CA SER A 7 -17.53 -1.77 16.02
C SER A 7 -18.16 -0.41 15.68
N LYS A 8 -17.81 0.22 14.55
CA LYS A 8 -18.40 1.48 14.08
C LYS A 8 -19.71 1.27 13.30
N CYS A 9 -20.23 0.05 13.28
CA CYS A 9 -21.54 -0.26 12.71
C CYS A 9 -22.66 0.27 13.59
N ILE A 10 -23.60 1.03 13.00
CA ILE A 10 -24.78 1.58 13.68
C ILE A 10 -26.07 0.79 13.38
N SER A 11 -25.94 -0.44 12.87
CA SER A 11 -27.07 -1.33 12.58
C SER A 11 -28.15 -0.76 11.64
N CYS A 12 -27.78 0.17 10.74
CA CYS A 12 -28.70 0.85 9.82
C CYS A 12 -29.31 -0.03 8.70
N HIS A 13 -28.97 -1.33 8.63
CA HIS A 13 -29.44 -2.30 7.64
C HIS A 13 -29.07 -2.03 6.16
N HIS A 14 -28.40 -0.92 5.84
CA HIS A 14 -28.08 -0.55 4.45
C HIS A 14 -27.23 -1.60 3.72
N CYS A 15 -26.22 -2.17 4.38
CA CYS A 15 -25.33 -3.14 3.75
C CYS A 15 -26.03 -4.46 3.39
N VAL A 16 -27.09 -4.85 4.11
CA VAL A 16 -27.82 -6.09 3.88
C VAL A 16 -28.59 -6.04 2.56
N SER A 17 -29.27 -4.92 2.29
CA SER A 17 -30.05 -4.76 1.06
C SER A 17 -29.19 -4.64 -0.20
N GLN A 18 -27.95 -4.17 -0.06
CA GLN A 18 -27.03 -3.99 -1.18
C GLN A 18 -26.15 -5.23 -1.47
N CYS A 19 -26.16 -6.25 -0.62
CA CYS A 19 -25.31 -7.42 -0.79
C CYS A 19 -25.93 -8.43 -1.78
N PRO A 20 -25.35 -8.63 -2.98
CA PRO A 20 -25.95 -9.49 -4.01
C PRO A 20 -25.91 -10.98 -3.65
N THR A 21 -24.93 -11.42 -2.84
CA THR A 21 -24.77 -12.82 -2.44
C THR A 21 -25.45 -13.16 -1.12
N GLY A 22 -26.07 -12.16 -0.44
CA GLY A 22 -26.67 -12.36 0.87
C GLY A 22 -25.67 -12.75 1.97
N ALA A 23 -24.40 -12.36 1.83
CA ALA A 23 -23.34 -12.73 2.77
C ALA A 23 -23.43 -12.04 4.15
N ILE A 24 -24.34 -11.08 4.33
CA ILE A 24 -24.44 -10.26 5.55
C ILE A 24 -25.66 -10.67 6.37
N SER A 25 -25.44 -11.09 7.62
CA SER A 25 -26.47 -11.56 8.55
C SER A 25 -26.41 -10.85 9.90
N TRP A 26 -27.50 -10.90 10.66
CA TRP A 26 -27.58 -10.37 12.02
C TRP A 26 -27.25 -11.45 13.04
N ASN A 27 -26.34 -11.16 13.99
CA ASN A 27 -25.93 -12.12 15.02
C ASN A 27 -26.46 -11.82 16.43
N GLY A 28 -27.44 -10.93 16.56
CA GLY A 28 -28.00 -10.52 17.85
C GLY A 28 -27.42 -9.22 18.40
N VAL A 29 -26.21 -8.83 17.98
CA VAL A 29 -25.54 -7.62 18.47
C VAL A 29 -25.22 -6.65 17.33
N ARG A 30 -24.72 -7.14 16.21
CA ARG A 30 -24.38 -6.36 15.01
C ARG A 30 -24.54 -7.22 13.76
N TYR A 31 -24.38 -6.60 12.61
CA TYR A 31 -24.22 -7.35 11.38
C TYR A 31 -22.85 -8.02 11.31
N GLU A 32 -22.80 -9.19 10.66
CA GLU A 32 -21.58 -9.93 10.38
C GLU A 32 -21.55 -10.36 8.90
N ILE A 33 -20.34 -10.51 8.35
CA ILE A 33 -20.15 -10.96 6.96
C ILE A 33 -19.62 -12.39 6.99
N ASN A 34 -20.35 -13.30 6.36
CA ASN A 34 -19.88 -14.65 6.12
C ASN A 34 -18.83 -14.65 5.01
N SER A 35 -17.56 -14.83 5.37
CA SER A 35 -16.43 -14.79 4.43
C SER A 35 -16.44 -15.94 3.41
N ASN A 36 -17.16 -17.03 3.66
CA ASN A 36 -17.30 -18.13 2.70
C ASN A 36 -18.30 -17.81 1.58
N VAL A 37 -19.18 -16.82 1.79
CA VAL A 37 -20.23 -16.41 0.84
C VAL A 37 -19.90 -15.06 0.19
N CYS A 38 -19.13 -14.21 0.88
CA CYS A 38 -18.70 -12.93 0.35
C CYS A 38 -17.75 -13.13 -0.84
N ASN A 39 -18.14 -12.62 -2.00
CA ASN A 39 -17.33 -12.62 -3.22
C ASN A 39 -16.82 -11.22 -3.58
N GLU A 40 -16.79 -10.30 -2.62
CA GLU A 40 -16.35 -8.90 -2.84
C GLU A 40 -17.19 -8.15 -3.88
N CYS A 41 -18.45 -8.58 -4.10
CA CYS A 41 -19.35 -8.09 -5.15
C CYS A 41 -18.87 -8.40 -6.59
N VAL A 42 -17.84 -9.24 -6.78
CA VAL A 42 -17.32 -9.62 -8.09
C VAL A 42 -18.42 -10.27 -8.93
N GLY A 43 -18.54 -9.84 -10.18
CA GLY A 43 -19.59 -10.29 -11.11
C GLY A 43 -20.93 -9.54 -10.99
N TYR A 44 -21.09 -8.67 -9.99
CA TYR A 44 -22.29 -7.83 -9.82
C TYR A 44 -21.94 -6.35 -9.91
N TYR A 45 -20.90 -5.90 -9.19
CA TYR A 45 -20.46 -4.51 -9.13
C TYR A 45 -18.94 -4.40 -9.26
N SER A 46 -18.45 -3.24 -9.71
CA SER A 46 -17.01 -2.94 -9.77
C SER A 46 -16.41 -2.57 -8.41
N VAL A 47 -17.26 -2.20 -7.44
CA VAL A 47 -16.87 -1.82 -6.08
C VAL A 47 -17.78 -2.51 -5.05
N PRO A 48 -17.26 -2.83 -3.85
CA PRO A 48 -18.03 -3.48 -2.80
C PRO A 48 -19.06 -2.53 -2.19
N GLN A 49 -20.34 -2.82 -2.45
CA GLN A 49 -21.45 -1.92 -2.10
C GLN A 49 -21.62 -1.74 -0.59
N CYS A 50 -21.35 -2.78 0.21
CA CYS A 50 -21.46 -2.72 1.67
C CYS A 50 -20.49 -1.70 2.30
N ALA A 51 -19.31 -1.51 1.71
CA ALA A 51 -18.34 -0.49 2.14
C ALA A 51 -18.67 0.87 1.53
N ALA A 52 -18.97 0.92 0.23
CA ALA A 52 -19.24 2.16 -0.49
C ALA A 52 -20.48 2.92 0.02
N GLY A 53 -21.54 2.20 0.41
CA GLY A 53 -22.78 2.78 0.95
C GLY A 53 -22.80 2.94 2.47
N CYS A 54 -21.70 2.65 3.17
CA CYS A 54 -21.70 2.68 4.63
C CYS A 54 -21.79 4.13 5.15
N PRO A 55 -22.84 4.51 5.91
CA PRO A 55 -23.00 5.90 6.36
C PRO A 55 -21.94 6.34 7.38
N THR A 56 -21.30 5.40 8.08
CA THR A 56 -20.21 5.69 9.02
C THR A 56 -18.83 5.58 8.39
N ASN A 57 -18.74 5.26 7.08
CA ASN A 57 -17.55 4.95 6.29
C ASN A 57 -16.70 3.76 6.79
N ASP A 58 -16.60 3.57 8.10
CA ASP A 58 -15.76 2.57 8.74
C ASP A 58 -16.54 1.37 9.27
N GLY A 59 -17.86 1.34 9.11
CA GLY A 59 -18.70 0.24 9.59
C GLY A 59 -18.45 -1.08 8.87
N CYS A 60 -17.98 -1.04 7.61
CA CYS A 60 -17.58 -2.20 6.82
C CYS A 60 -16.19 -1.94 6.23
N GLN A 61 -15.21 -2.79 6.57
CA GLN A 61 -13.82 -2.60 6.15
C GLN A 61 -13.25 -3.88 5.53
N GLN A 62 -12.35 -3.72 4.57
CA GLN A 62 -11.58 -4.82 4.01
C GLN A 62 -10.66 -5.39 5.09
N ILE A 63 -10.67 -6.70 5.26
CA ILE A 63 -9.62 -7.43 5.98
C ILE A 63 -8.40 -7.43 5.06
N VAL A 64 -7.69 -6.31 5.05
CA VAL A 64 -6.29 -6.32 4.66
C VAL A 64 -5.54 -7.03 5.78
N PRO A 65 -4.73 -8.07 5.49
CA PRO A 65 -3.74 -8.54 6.44
C PRO A 65 -2.96 -7.30 6.88
N THR A 66 -3.08 -6.97 8.17
CA THR A 66 -2.65 -5.70 8.74
C THR A 66 -1.14 -5.57 8.84
N ASP A 67 -0.37 -6.36 8.09
CA ASP A 67 1.05 -6.14 8.11
C ASP A 67 1.37 -4.93 7.22
N TYR A 68 1.27 -3.76 7.84
CA TYR A 68 1.79 -2.51 7.32
C TYR A 68 3.18 -2.71 6.73
N TRP A 69 3.98 -3.61 7.34
CA TRP A 69 5.30 -3.96 6.84
C TRP A 69 5.25 -4.66 5.48
N ASP A 70 4.28 -5.53 5.19
CA ASP A 70 4.17 -6.18 3.87
C ASP A 70 3.92 -5.15 2.76
N SER A 71 2.98 -4.22 2.98
CA SER A 71 2.70 -3.13 2.02
C SER A 71 3.88 -2.18 1.85
N TRP A 72 4.54 -1.84 2.97
CA TRP A 72 5.75 -1.02 2.96
C TRP A 72 6.91 -1.72 2.24
N PHE A 73 7.15 -3.01 2.50
CA PHE A 73 8.23 -3.79 1.89
C PHE A 73 8.02 -3.96 0.39
N VAL A 74 6.79 -4.19 -0.07
CA VAL A 74 6.48 -4.23 -1.52
C VAL A 74 6.84 -2.89 -2.18
N THR A 75 6.48 -1.78 -1.54
CA THR A 75 6.79 -0.43 -2.04
C THR A 75 8.29 -0.13 -2.00
N TYR A 76 8.95 -0.44 -0.88
CA TYR A 76 10.38 -0.25 -0.68
C TYR A 76 11.20 -1.05 -1.68
N ASN A 77 10.95 -2.36 -1.82
CA ASN A 77 11.68 -3.23 -2.72
C ASN A 77 11.54 -2.81 -4.18
N LYS A 78 10.34 -2.32 -4.59
CA LYS A 78 10.11 -1.76 -5.92
C LYS A 78 10.93 -0.49 -6.17
N LEU A 79 10.98 0.42 -5.20
CA LEU A 79 11.76 1.66 -5.33
C LEU A 79 13.27 1.37 -5.34
N VAL A 80 13.74 0.44 -4.51
CA VAL A 80 15.13 0.01 -4.48
C VAL A 80 15.54 -0.70 -5.76
N SER A 81 14.70 -1.61 -6.30
CA SER A 81 14.98 -2.25 -7.58
C SER A 81 15.01 -1.21 -8.70
N GLN A 82 14.08 -0.25 -8.70
CA GLN A 82 14.10 0.88 -9.63
C GLN A 82 15.35 1.74 -9.48
N MET A 83 15.85 2.00 -8.28
CA MET A 83 17.08 2.76 -8.07
C MET A 83 18.34 2.00 -8.47
N ASN A 84 18.35 0.67 -8.30
CA ASN A 84 19.48 -0.18 -8.66
C ASN A 84 19.51 -0.53 -10.16
N GLU A 85 18.34 -0.64 -10.79
CA GLU A 85 18.18 -0.91 -12.24
C GLU A 85 18.19 0.36 -13.08
N ALA A 86 17.58 1.45 -12.60
CA ALA A 86 17.80 2.76 -13.16
C ALA A 86 19.21 3.18 -12.79
N LYS A 87 20.15 2.87 -13.69
CA LYS A 87 21.42 3.57 -13.86
C LYS A 87 21.24 5.03 -13.47
N GLN A 88 21.48 5.37 -12.20
CA GLN A 88 21.68 6.75 -11.82
C GLN A 88 22.88 7.16 -12.64
N GLY A 89 22.63 7.99 -13.65
CA GLY A 89 23.58 8.26 -14.71
C GLY A 89 24.94 8.51 -14.10
N ASN A 90 25.97 7.88 -14.70
CA ASN A 90 27.38 7.92 -14.32
C ASN A 90 27.96 9.33 -14.10
N TYR A 91 27.16 10.40 -14.18
CA TYR A 91 27.48 11.78 -13.91
C TYR A 91 28.10 11.97 -12.53
N TRP A 92 27.43 11.57 -11.44
CA TRP A 92 27.94 11.85 -10.09
C TRP A 92 29.21 11.04 -9.78
N LEU A 93 29.27 9.78 -10.21
CA LEU A 93 30.46 8.95 -10.08
C LEU A 93 31.64 9.54 -10.87
N LYS A 94 31.42 9.88 -12.14
CA LYS A 94 32.43 10.46 -13.02
C LYS A 94 32.88 11.85 -12.56
N TRP A 95 31.97 12.66 -12.04
CA TRP A 95 32.29 13.97 -11.46
C TRP A 95 33.20 13.82 -10.24
N PHE A 96 32.86 12.88 -9.34
CA PHE A 96 33.65 12.62 -8.14
C PHE A 96 35.05 12.11 -8.47
N GLU A 97 35.16 11.15 -9.40
CA GLU A 97 36.44 10.64 -9.89
C GLU A 97 37.30 11.78 -10.46
N LEU A 98 36.76 12.58 -11.39
CA LEU A 98 37.47 13.71 -12.01
C LEU A 98 37.89 14.79 -11.00
N TYR A 99 37.04 15.07 -10.00
CA TYR A 99 37.35 16.05 -8.96
C TYR A 99 38.47 15.55 -8.05
N SER A 100 38.39 14.29 -7.59
CA SER A 100 39.37 13.69 -6.70
C SER A 100 40.75 13.60 -7.35
N GLU A 101 40.81 13.28 -8.64
CA GLU A 101 42.06 13.25 -9.41
C GLU A 101 42.69 14.64 -9.51
N ARG A 102 41.93 15.68 -9.87
CA ARG A 102 42.46 17.06 -9.90
C ARG A 102 42.95 17.54 -8.54
N LEU A 103 42.22 17.22 -7.47
CA LEU A 103 42.63 17.59 -6.13
C LEU A 103 43.95 16.90 -5.75
N SER A 104 44.11 15.62 -6.07
CA SER A 104 45.38 14.90 -5.84
C SER A 104 46.54 15.52 -6.63
N GLN A 105 46.32 15.92 -7.89
CA GLN A 105 47.33 16.59 -8.71
C GLN A 105 47.73 17.96 -8.15
N GLN A 106 46.76 18.75 -7.66
CA GLN A 106 47.05 20.03 -7.00
C GLN A 106 47.82 19.84 -5.69
N LEU A 107 47.44 18.85 -4.88
CA LEU A 107 48.17 18.51 -3.65
C LEU A 107 49.60 18.06 -3.96
N GLN A 108 49.80 17.18 -4.94
CA GLN A 108 51.14 16.75 -5.38
C GLN A 108 51.97 17.92 -5.94
N ALA A 109 51.38 18.80 -6.75
CA ALA A 109 52.05 19.99 -7.29
C ALA A 109 52.41 21.02 -6.20
N SER A 110 51.64 21.07 -5.10
CA SER A 110 51.97 21.90 -3.93
C SER A 110 53.10 21.32 -3.09
N ILE A 111 53.31 20.00 -3.14
CA ILE A 111 54.38 19.30 -2.42
C ILE A 111 55.71 19.33 -3.20
N CYS A 112 55.67 19.35 -4.54
CA CYS A 112 56.88 19.37 -5.39
C CYS A 112 57.46 20.78 -5.69
N ASN A 113 56.84 21.86 -5.20
CA ASN A 113 57.34 23.24 -5.33
C ASN A 113 57.98 23.77 -4.02
N VAL A 114 58.48 22.88 -3.17
CA VAL A 114 59.33 23.17 -2.00
C VAL A 114 60.68 22.49 -2.18
#